data_AF-A0A2T3N3W8-F1
#
_entry.id   AF-A0A2T3N3W8-F1
#
_cell.length_a   1.000
_cell.length_b   1.000
_cell.length_c   1.000
_cell.angle_alpha   90.00
_cell.angle_beta   90.00
_cell.angle_gamma   90.00
#
_symmetry.space_group_name_H-M   'P 1'
#
loop_
_entity.id
_entity.type
_entity.pdbx_description
1 polymer ?
#
loop_
_entity_poly.entity_id
_entity_poly.type
_entity_poly.pdbx_seq_one_letter_code
_entity_poly.pdbx_strand_id
1 'polypeptide(L)'
;MKSINKIFAMLCSVAMLCVATGSVAKEDLETQAALTQFQASSQTQPFFHTAYGYAVFPSVGKGGFWVGGAYGSGTVFKNGQITGHAKLYQVSFGLQFGGQSYSEIVFFQDKRAYDRFMSGNFELDASASAVALTEGAQANAGTSGFRASAGDNYADADYTNGVAVFTVAKGGMMVEAAIAGQKFSVEPVNNPSAAQPAQLPEPVQLPETQPTTVVVETVEPLN
;
A
#
# COMPACT_ATOMS: atom_id res chain seq x y z
N MET A 1 40.73 -21.07 21.52
CA MET A 1 39.57 -21.29 20.62
C MET A 1 38.26 -20.67 21.13
N LYS A 2 38.02 -20.48 22.44
CA LYS A 2 36.80 -19.83 22.97
C LYS A 2 36.64 -18.32 22.67
N SER A 3 37.71 -17.61 22.36
CA SER A 3 37.72 -16.16 22.08
C SER A 3 37.31 -15.79 20.65
N ILE A 4 37.48 -16.70 19.68
CA ILE A 4 37.17 -16.47 18.27
C ILE A 4 35.66 -16.49 18.00
N ASN A 5 34.90 -17.38 18.67
CA ASN A 5 33.43 -17.41 18.57
C ASN A 5 32.77 -16.16 19.16
N LYS A 6 33.39 -15.51 20.15
CA LYS A 6 32.86 -14.28 20.76
C LYS A 6 33.03 -13.06 19.86
N ILE A 7 34.12 -13.00 19.11
CA ILE A 7 34.38 -11.92 18.13
C ILE A 7 33.42 -12.06 16.93
N PHE A 8 33.16 -13.28 16.48
CA PHE A 8 32.21 -13.52 15.38
C PHE A 8 30.76 -13.19 15.76
N ALA A 9 30.33 -13.54 16.98
CA ALA A 9 28.99 -13.20 17.48
C ALA A 9 28.79 -11.68 17.70
N MET A 10 29.85 -10.96 18.10
CA MET A 10 29.81 -9.51 18.27
C MET A 10 29.76 -8.76 16.93
N LEU A 11 30.41 -9.28 15.88
CA LEU A 11 30.41 -8.67 14.54
C LEU A 11 29.05 -8.81 13.83
N CYS A 12 28.34 -9.93 14.02
CA CYS A 12 26.97 -10.11 13.51
C CYS A 12 25.95 -9.19 14.21
N SER A 13 26.15 -8.89 15.50
CA SER A 13 25.24 -8.00 16.25
C SER A 13 25.38 -6.53 15.83
N VAL A 14 26.58 -6.10 15.41
CA VAL A 14 26.80 -4.74 14.89
C VAL A 14 26.29 -4.57 13.46
N ALA A 15 26.36 -5.61 12.62
CA ALA A 15 25.81 -5.58 11.26
C ALA A 15 24.28 -5.46 11.25
N MET A 16 23.59 -6.02 12.25
CA MET A 16 22.13 -5.99 12.33
C MET A 16 21.58 -4.62 12.76
N LEU A 17 22.39 -3.78 13.42
CA LEU A 17 21.96 -2.44 13.87
C LEU A 17 22.03 -1.38 12.76
N CYS A 18 22.78 -1.61 11.69
CA CYS A 18 22.91 -0.66 10.57
C CYS A 18 21.86 -0.82 9.46
N VAL A 19 21.04 -1.88 9.48
CA VAL A 19 20.11 -2.18 8.37
C VAL A 19 18.73 -1.50 8.55
N ALA A 20 18.40 -1.03 9.75
CA ALA A 20 17.07 -0.49 10.04
C ALA A 20 16.86 0.98 9.62
N THR A 21 17.92 1.76 9.38
CA THR A 21 17.82 3.20 9.07
C THR A 21 17.77 3.52 7.57
N GLY A 22 18.15 2.58 6.71
CA GLY A 22 18.22 2.80 5.25
C GLY A 22 16.90 2.65 4.50
N SER A 23 15.94 1.93 5.06
CA SER A 23 14.65 1.62 4.41
C SER A 23 13.72 2.83 4.33
N VAL A 24 13.65 3.65 5.38
CA VAL A 24 12.79 4.84 5.42
C VAL A 24 13.27 5.91 4.43
N ALA A 25 14.57 6.19 4.42
CA ALA A 25 15.14 7.18 3.50
C ALA A 25 14.98 6.80 2.02
N LYS A 26 14.97 5.49 1.71
CA LYS A 26 14.77 5.01 0.34
C LYS A 26 13.32 5.16 -0.12
N GLU A 27 12.35 4.87 0.74
CA GLU A 27 10.92 5.01 0.42
C GLU A 27 10.53 6.47 0.15
N ASP A 28 11.09 7.41 0.90
CA ASP A 28 10.90 8.85 0.68
C ASP A 28 11.44 9.31 -0.69
N LEU A 29 12.63 8.84 -1.07
CA LEU A 29 13.24 9.14 -2.36
C LEU A 29 12.43 8.56 -3.54
N GLU A 30 11.99 7.31 -3.42
CA GLU A 30 11.16 6.66 -4.44
C GLU A 30 9.79 7.33 -4.58
N THR A 31 9.19 7.75 -3.46
CA THR A 31 7.94 8.52 -3.42
C THR A 31 8.10 9.86 -4.13
N GLN A 32 9.18 10.59 -3.85
CA GLN A 32 9.46 11.88 -4.49
C GLN A 32 9.73 11.74 -6.00
N ALA A 33 10.43 10.69 -6.41
CA ALA A 33 10.65 10.39 -7.82
C ALA A 33 9.32 10.08 -8.54
N ALA A 34 8.46 9.27 -7.93
CA ALA A 34 7.13 8.96 -8.48
C ALA A 34 6.25 10.22 -8.56
N LEU A 35 6.25 11.06 -7.52
CA LEU A 35 5.55 12.34 -7.53
C LEU A 35 6.01 13.25 -8.67
N THR A 36 7.32 13.37 -8.86
CA THR A 36 7.90 14.16 -9.96
C THR A 36 7.39 13.65 -11.31
N GLN A 37 7.35 12.33 -11.51
CA GLN A 37 6.85 11.72 -12.73
C GLN A 37 5.36 12.01 -12.97
N PHE A 38 4.52 11.88 -11.94
CA PHE A 38 3.10 12.20 -12.05
C PHE A 38 2.84 13.70 -12.21
N GLN A 39 3.62 14.57 -11.58
CA GLN A 39 3.48 16.03 -11.73
C GLN A 39 3.91 16.53 -13.12
N ALA A 40 4.84 15.83 -13.77
CA ALA A 40 5.28 16.14 -15.13
C ALA A 40 4.25 15.75 -16.21
N SER A 41 3.32 14.84 -15.89
CA SER A 41 2.27 14.41 -16.82
C SER A 41 1.11 15.40 -16.86
N SER A 42 0.78 15.87 -18.05
CA SER A 42 -0.37 16.77 -18.29
C SER A 42 -1.72 16.16 -17.91
N GLN A 43 -1.83 14.82 -17.92
CA GLN A 43 -3.07 14.12 -17.57
C GLN A 43 -3.37 14.17 -16.07
N THR A 44 -2.34 14.27 -15.23
CA THR A 44 -2.44 14.21 -13.77
C THR A 44 -2.31 15.59 -13.11
N GLN A 45 -1.73 16.57 -13.82
CA GLN A 45 -1.65 17.98 -13.42
C GLN A 45 -2.98 18.55 -12.85
N PRO A 46 -4.14 18.41 -13.52
CA PRO A 46 -5.41 18.94 -13.00
C PRO A 46 -5.80 18.39 -11.62
N PHE A 47 -5.41 17.15 -11.32
CA PHE A 47 -5.79 16.45 -10.09
C PHE A 47 -4.98 16.92 -8.90
N PHE A 48 -3.72 17.32 -9.11
CA PHE A 48 -2.93 17.93 -8.04
C PHE A 48 -3.51 19.27 -7.58
N HIS A 49 -4.27 19.97 -8.45
CA HIS A 49 -4.90 21.24 -8.11
C HIS A 49 -6.30 21.10 -7.53
N THR A 50 -7.04 20.05 -7.90
CA THR A 50 -8.46 19.91 -7.57
C THR A 50 -8.74 18.85 -6.49
N ALA A 51 -7.85 17.88 -6.29
CA ALA A 51 -8.05 16.81 -5.32
C ALA A 51 -7.98 17.31 -3.88
N TYR A 52 -8.81 16.72 -3.01
CA TYR A 52 -8.74 16.92 -1.57
C TYR A 52 -7.44 16.34 -0.96
N GLY A 53 -6.94 15.26 -1.54
CA GLY A 53 -5.71 14.58 -1.17
C GLY A 53 -5.38 13.49 -2.17
N TYR A 54 -4.24 12.83 -2.00
CA TYR A 54 -3.81 11.74 -2.89
C TYR A 54 -2.90 10.74 -2.19
N ALA A 55 -2.88 9.50 -2.66
CA ALA A 55 -1.96 8.46 -2.21
C ALA A 55 -1.03 8.07 -3.36
N VAL A 56 0.28 7.98 -3.09
CA VAL A 56 1.30 7.62 -4.09
C VAL A 56 1.95 6.31 -3.69
N PHE A 57 1.91 5.35 -4.59
CA PHE A 57 2.59 4.06 -4.48
C PHE A 57 3.73 4.05 -5.48
N PRO A 58 4.96 4.37 -5.06
CA PRO A 58 6.08 4.48 -5.98
C PRO A 58 6.43 3.12 -6.60
N SER A 59 6.17 2.00 -5.94
CA SER A 59 6.49 0.69 -6.50
C SER A 59 5.43 -0.32 -6.10
N VAL A 60 4.61 -0.70 -7.07
CA VAL A 60 3.67 -1.82 -6.98
C VAL A 60 4.24 -2.96 -7.81
N GLY A 61 4.61 -4.04 -7.13
CA GLY A 61 5.08 -5.27 -7.76
C GLY A 61 3.90 -6.20 -8.00
N LYS A 62 3.72 -6.64 -9.25
CA LYS A 62 2.75 -7.65 -9.64
C LYS A 62 3.47 -8.88 -10.16
N GLY A 63 3.01 -10.08 -9.79
CA GLY A 63 3.59 -11.32 -10.29
C GLY A 63 2.68 -12.52 -10.08
N GLY A 64 2.84 -13.54 -10.92
CA GLY A 64 2.08 -14.79 -10.84
C GLY A 64 2.43 -15.76 -11.97
N PHE A 65 1.84 -16.95 -11.91
CA PHE A 65 1.90 -17.97 -12.99
C PHE A 65 0.49 -18.58 -13.24
N TRP A 66 -0.34 -18.68 -12.19
CA TRP A 66 -1.77 -19.06 -12.24
C TRP A 66 -2.63 -18.24 -11.28
N VAL A 67 -2.15 -18.09 -10.05
CA VAL A 67 -2.63 -17.11 -9.07
C VAL A 67 -1.53 -16.07 -8.94
N GLY A 68 -1.88 -14.81 -9.13
CA GLY A 68 -0.97 -13.68 -9.01
C GLY A 68 -1.43 -12.72 -7.95
N GLY A 69 -0.51 -11.90 -7.47
CA GLY A 69 -0.83 -10.81 -6.56
C GLY A 69 -0.14 -9.53 -6.97
N ALA A 70 -0.70 -8.41 -6.52
CA ALA A 70 0.01 -7.13 -6.50
C ALA A 70 0.22 -6.71 -5.04
N TYR A 71 1.41 -6.17 -4.77
CA TYR A 71 1.76 -5.60 -3.48
C TYR A 71 2.57 -4.33 -3.66
N GLY A 72 2.28 -3.31 -2.85
CA GLY A 72 3.05 -2.07 -2.83
C GLY A 72 2.86 -1.31 -1.52
N SER A 73 3.86 -0.50 -1.18
CA SER A 73 3.77 0.51 -0.12
C SER A 73 3.59 1.88 -0.76
N GLY A 74 2.97 2.79 -0.04
CA GLY A 74 2.72 4.14 -0.49
C GLY A 74 2.53 5.13 0.64
N THR A 75 2.51 6.40 0.26
CA THR A 75 2.43 7.54 1.17
C THR A 75 1.21 8.38 0.81
N VAL A 76 0.46 8.79 1.83
CA VAL A 76 -0.78 9.54 1.68
C VAL A 76 -0.54 11.01 2.02
N PHE A 77 -0.99 11.88 1.13
CA PHE A 77 -0.78 13.31 1.21
C PHE A 77 -2.10 14.06 1.24
N LYS A 78 -2.08 15.19 1.94
CA LYS A 78 -3.13 16.21 1.92
C LYS A 78 -2.47 17.57 2.02
N ASN A 79 -2.80 18.49 1.11
CA ASN A 79 -2.19 19.82 1.05
C ASN A 79 -0.64 19.80 1.07
N GLY A 80 -0.04 18.81 0.39
CA GLY A 80 1.41 18.63 0.34
C GLY A 80 2.05 18.06 1.61
N GLN A 81 1.27 17.77 2.66
CA GLN A 81 1.76 17.17 3.91
C GLN A 81 1.45 15.67 3.95
N ILE A 82 2.38 14.89 4.51
CA ILE A 82 2.15 13.46 4.75
C ILE A 82 1.12 13.31 5.88
N THR A 83 0.14 12.45 5.64
CA THR A 83 -1.00 12.21 6.54
C THR A 83 -1.15 10.75 6.93
N GLY A 84 -0.53 9.84 6.20
CA GLY A 84 -0.53 8.41 6.48
C GLY A 84 0.39 7.64 5.56
N HIS A 85 0.61 6.37 5.89
CA HIS A 85 1.22 5.37 5.03
C HIS A 85 0.16 4.36 4.61
N ALA A 86 0.23 3.87 3.37
CA ALA A 86 -0.73 2.95 2.81
C ALA A 86 -0.04 1.71 2.26
N LYS A 87 -0.71 0.57 2.33
CA LYS A 87 -0.30 -0.68 1.69
C LYS A 87 -1.38 -1.11 0.72
N LEU A 88 -0.96 -1.47 -0.48
CA LEU A 88 -1.80 -1.99 -1.55
C LEU A 88 -1.62 -3.50 -1.62
N TYR A 89 -2.74 -4.24 -1.63
CA TYR A 89 -2.78 -5.68 -1.84
C TYR A 89 -3.85 -6.00 -2.88
N GLN A 90 -3.51 -6.84 -3.86
CA GLN A 90 -4.47 -7.34 -4.83
C GLN A 90 -4.25 -8.84 -5.01
N VAL A 91 -5.35 -9.58 -5.10
CA VAL A 91 -5.32 -10.99 -5.52
C VAL A 91 -5.92 -11.07 -6.91
N SER A 92 -5.25 -11.75 -7.82
CA SER A 92 -5.69 -11.92 -9.20
C SER A 92 -5.58 -13.38 -9.63
N PHE A 93 -6.56 -13.85 -10.39
CA PHE A 93 -6.56 -15.17 -11.00
C PHE A 93 -6.31 -15.00 -12.51
N GLY A 94 -5.25 -15.61 -13.05
CA GLY A 94 -4.94 -15.49 -14.47
C GLY A 94 -3.52 -15.92 -14.85
N LEU A 95 -3.34 -16.20 -16.14
CA LEU A 95 -2.06 -16.50 -16.78
C LEU A 95 -1.20 -15.23 -16.95
N GLN A 96 -0.95 -14.51 -15.86
CA GLN A 96 -0.04 -13.36 -15.89
C GLN A 96 1.40 -13.88 -15.73
N PHE A 97 1.97 -14.44 -16.79
CA PHE A 97 3.36 -14.90 -16.78
C PHE A 97 4.32 -13.71 -16.75
N GLY A 98 4.80 -13.35 -15.56
CA GLY A 98 5.88 -12.37 -15.41
C GLY A 98 5.77 -11.50 -14.18
N GLY A 99 6.91 -10.94 -13.77
CA GLY A 99 6.97 -9.85 -12.80
C GLY A 99 6.82 -8.51 -13.51
N GLN A 100 5.86 -7.70 -13.10
CA GLN A 100 5.67 -6.34 -13.58
C GLN A 100 5.80 -5.37 -12.40
N SER A 101 6.35 -4.20 -12.64
CA SER A 101 6.38 -3.12 -11.65
C SER A 101 5.86 -1.83 -12.25
N TYR A 102 5.09 -1.09 -11.47
CA TYR A 102 4.54 0.20 -11.87
C TYR A 102 4.44 1.14 -10.66
N SER A 103 4.41 2.43 -10.94
CA SER A 103 4.01 3.46 -9.97
C SER A 103 2.49 3.66 -10.08
N GLU A 104 1.81 3.89 -8.97
CA GLU A 104 0.37 4.21 -8.94
C GLU A 104 0.14 5.48 -8.13
N ILE A 105 -0.81 6.31 -8.55
CA ILE A 105 -1.33 7.43 -7.77
C ILE A 105 -2.85 7.40 -7.76
N VAL A 106 -3.42 7.61 -6.58
CA VAL A 106 -4.86 7.68 -6.35
C VAL A 106 -5.21 9.07 -5.85
N PHE A 107 -6.00 9.81 -6.60
CA PHE A 107 -6.53 11.11 -6.19
C PHE A 107 -7.93 10.97 -5.61
N PHE A 108 -8.19 11.73 -4.55
CA PHE A 108 -9.49 11.77 -3.87
C PHE A 108 -10.18 13.10 -4.15
N GLN A 109 -11.38 13.07 -4.74
CA GLN A 109 -12.12 14.26 -5.13
C GLN A 109 -12.51 15.13 -3.94
N ASP A 110 -13.02 14.49 -2.89
CA ASP A 110 -13.65 15.15 -1.75
C ASP A 110 -13.21 14.53 -0.42
N LYS A 111 -13.60 15.18 0.68
CA LYS A 111 -13.32 14.71 2.03
C LYS A 111 -13.88 13.32 2.30
N ARG A 112 -15.04 12.97 1.74
CA ARG A 112 -15.69 11.66 1.94
C ARG A 112 -14.86 10.55 1.32
N ALA A 113 -14.37 10.71 0.09
CA ALA A 113 -13.51 9.74 -0.59
C ALA A 113 -12.18 9.57 0.15
N TYR A 114 -11.56 10.67 0.57
CA TYR A 114 -10.32 10.67 1.34
C TYR A 114 -10.49 10.01 2.71
N ASP A 115 -11.51 10.38 3.47
CA ASP A 115 -11.76 9.79 4.79
C ASP A 115 -12.11 8.31 4.69
N ARG A 116 -12.85 7.90 3.65
CA ARG A 116 -13.12 6.48 3.37
C ARG A 116 -11.82 5.71 3.18
N PHE A 117 -10.88 6.28 2.43
CA PHE A 117 -9.56 5.70 2.24
C PHE A 117 -8.77 5.62 3.55
N MET A 118 -8.71 6.73 4.29
CA MET A 118 -8.00 6.85 5.57
C MET A 118 -8.59 5.98 6.70
N SER A 119 -9.84 5.50 6.57
CA SER A 119 -10.48 4.64 7.56
C SER A 119 -9.85 3.25 7.70
N GLY A 120 -8.93 2.88 6.81
CA GLY A 120 -8.04 1.74 6.96
C GLY A 120 -8.43 0.48 6.18
N ASN A 121 -9.64 0.38 5.63
CA ASN A 121 -10.04 -0.72 4.75
C ASN A 121 -10.79 -0.17 3.54
N PHE A 122 -10.05 0.24 2.52
CA PHE A 122 -10.61 0.71 1.27
C PHE A 122 -10.42 -0.33 0.18
N GLU A 123 -11.48 -0.58 -0.59
CA GLU A 123 -11.44 -1.48 -1.75
C GLU A 123 -11.83 -0.68 -2.99
N LEU A 124 -11.00 -0.77 -4.03
CA LEU A 124 -11.36 -0.25 -5.34
C LEU A 124 -12.40 -1.18 -5.94
N ASP A 125 -13.59 -0.63 -6.18
CA ASP A 125 -14.69 -1.34 -6.81
C ASP A 125 -14.34 -1.76 -8.25
N ALA A 126 -15.07 -2.74 -8.77
CA ALA A 126 -14.85 -3.25 -10.12
C ALA A 126 -15.19 -2.24 -11.23
N SER A 127 -15.82 -1.11 -10.89
CA SER A 127 -16.11 -0.01 -11.80
C SER A 127 -14.99 1.04 -11.85
N ALA A 128 -14.02 0.98 -10.94
CA ALA A 128 -12.85 1.84 -10.97
C ALA A 128 -11.85 1.31 -12.01
N SER A 129 -11.69 2.07 -13.09
CA SER A 129 -10.68 1.81 -14.13
C SER A 129 -9.53 2.80 -13.99
N ALA A 130 -8.28 2.32 -14.15
CA ALA A 130 -7.09 3.15 -14.08
C ALA A 130 -6.68 3.63 -15.46
N VAL A 131 -6.18 4.87 -15.51
CA VAL A 131 -5.61 5.43 -16.75
C VAL A 131 -4.10 5.17 -16.75
N ALA A 132 -3.64 4.39 -17.72
CA ALA A 132 -2.21 4.16 -17.92
C ALA A 132 -1.55 5.39 -18.57
N LEU A 133 -0.59 5.99 -17.88
CA LEU A 133 0.25 7.06 -18.41
C LEU A 133 1.44 6.42 -19.15
N THR A 134 1.46 6.55 -20.48
CA THR A 134 2.59 6.12 -21.32
C THR A 134 3.20 7.35 -21.99
N GLU A 135 4.53 7.45 -21.98
CA GLU A 135 5.30 8.59 -22.51
C GLU A 135 5.03 8.89 -24.01
N GLY A 136 4.42 7.96 -24.76
CA GLY A 136 4.01 8.14 -26.17
C GLY A 136 2.49 8.30 -26.43
N ALA A 137 1.65 8.22 -25.40
CA ALA A 137 0.18 8.25 -25.55
C ALA A 137 -0.39 9.67 -25.70
N GLN A 138 0.42 10.72 -25.52
CA GLN A 138 -0.04 12.12 -25.66
C GLN A 138 -0.54 12.45 -27.08
N ALA A 139 -0.18 11.66 -28.10
CA ALA A 139 -0.66 11.86 -29.48
C ALA A 139 -2.04 11.24 -29.77
N ASN A 140 -2.57 10.37 -28.90
CA ASN A 140 -3.85 9.65 -29.11
C ASN A 140 -4.83 9.80 -27.93
N ALA A 141 -4.68 10.85 -27.12
CA ALA A 141 -5.40 11.08 -25.86
C ALA A 141 -6.89 11.45 -26.05
N GLY A 142 -7.68 10.55 -26.64
CA GLY A 142 -9.10 10.77 -26.94
C GLY A 142 -10.08 9.77 -26.35
N THR A 143 -9.68 8.61 -25.83
CA THR A 143 -10.66 7.52 -25.57
C THR A 143 -10.50 6.70 -24.28
N SER A 144 -9.56 7.01 -23.38
CA SER A 144 -9.45 6.29 -22.11
C SER A 144 -10.15 7.05 -20.98
N GLY A 145 -11.49 7.02 -20.97
CA GLY A 145 -12.39 7.18 -19.82
C GLY A 145 -12.31 8.43 -18.93
N PHE A 146 -11.35 9.33 -19.16
CA PHE A 146 -10.92 10.29 -18.17
C PHE A 146 -10.34 11.51 -18.89
N ARG A 147 -11.15 12.56 -19.01
CA ARG A 147 -10.76 13.78 -19.71
C ARG A 147 -9.87 14.58 -18.77
N ALA A 148 -8.59 14.70 -19.09
CA ALA A 148 -7.78 15.78 -18.56
C ALA A 148 -8.01 17.00 -19.46
N SER A 149 -8.65 18.04 -18.93
CA SER A 149 -8.85 19.32 -19.63
C SER A 149 -7.51 19.85 -20.15
N ALA A 150 -7.35 19.89 -21.48
CA ALA A 150 -6.21 20.51 -22.14
C ALA A 150 -6.43 22.02 -22.23
N GLY A 151 -6.05 22.73 -21.17
CA GLY A 151 -6.02 24.18 -21.09
C GLY A 151 -5.61 24.62 -19.69
N ASP A 152 -5.20 25.89 -19.53
CA ASP A 152 -4.83 26.48 -18.23
C ASP A 152 -5.98 26.49 -17.19
N ASN A 153 -7.14 25.94 -17.57
CA ASN A 153 -8.32 25.74 -16.73
C ASN A 153 -8.46 24.25 -16.41
N TYR A 154 -7.98 23.87 -15.23
CA TYR A 154 -8.07 22.54 -14.62
C TYR A 154 -9.51 22.12 -14.22
N ALA A 155 -10.53 22.65 -14.91
CA ALA A 155 -11.91 22.67 -14.44
C ALA A 155 -12.65 21.32 -14.51
N ASP A 156 -12.22 20.41 -15.39
CA ASP A 156 -12.83 19.09 -15.54
C ASP A 156 -11.81 18.01 -15.23
N ALA A 157 -11.65 17.75 -13.94
CA ALA A 157 -10.98 16.56 -13.42
C ALA A 157 -12.06 15.49 -13.22
N ASP A 158 -12.09 14.47 -14.08
CA ASP A 158 -13.06 13.38 -13.96
C ASP A 158 -12.74 12.51 -12.72
N TYR A 159 -13.76 12.08 -11.99
CA TYR A 159 -13.60 11.13 -10.88
C TYR A 159 -14.69 10.07 -10.96
N THR A 160 -14.32 8.81 -10.76
CA THR A 160 -15.28 7.71 -10.65
C THR A 160 -15.50 7.42 -9.17
N ASN A 161 -16.73 7.57 -8.68
CA ASN A 161 -17.07 7.39 -7.25
C ASN A 161 -16.25 8.27 -6.27
N GLY A 162 -15.68 9.38 -6.75
CA GLY A 162 -14.82 10.29 -5.98
C GLY A 162 -13.34 9.90 -5.96
N VAL A 163 -12.92 8.94 -6.79
CA VAL A 163 -11.52 8.55 -6.95
C VAL A 163 -11.07 8.58 -8.41
N ALA A 164 -9.79 8.89 -8.61
CA ALA A 164 -9.12 8.86 -9.90
C ALA A 164 -7.78 8.13 -9.74
N VAL A 165 -7.52 7.13 -10.56
CA VAL A 165 -6.33 6.27 -10.45
C VAL A 165 -5.51 6.34 -11.72
N PHE A 166 -4.22 6.58 -11.57
CA PHE A 166 -3.28 6.60 -12.68
C PHE A 166 -2.08 5.71 -12.38
N THR A 167 -1.55 5.08 -13.41
CA THR A 167 -0.39 4.20 -13.30
C THR A 167 0.67 4.53 -14.33
N VAL A 168 1.94 4.41 -13.95
CA VAL A 168 3.08 4.50 -14.88
C VAL A 168 3.92 3.23 -14.80
N ALA A 169 4.14 2.56 -15.92
CA ALA A 169 4.99 1.37 -15.96
C ALA A 169 6.46 1.71 -15.61
N LYS A 170 7.10 0.83 -14.84
CA LYS A 170 8.54 0.89 -14.59
C LYS A 170 9.35 -0.03 -15.52
N GLY A 171 8.67 -0.81 -16.37
CA GLY A 171 9.27 -1.60 -17.46
C GLY A 171 8.27 -2.46 -18.26
N GLY A 172 8.55 -2.73 -19.54
CA GLY A 172 7.81 -3.67 -20.41
C GLY A 172 6.62 -3.10 -21.21
N MET A 173 5.87 -3.98 -21.91
CA MET A 173 4.56 -3.69 -22.53
C MET A 173 3.52 -3.48 -21.43
N MET A 174 3.04 -2.25 -21.22
CA MET A 174 1.90 -2.02 -20.32
C MET A 174 0.59 -2.09 -21.11
N VAL A 175 -0.08 -3.23 -20.98
CA VAL A 175 -1.53 -3.34 -21.20
C VAL A 175 -2.18 -2.91 -19.89
N GLU A 176 -3.18 -2.02 -19.99
CA GLU A 176 -4.06 -1.52 -18.94
C GLU A 176 -4.00 -2.31 -17.61
N ALA A 177 -3.56 -1.65 -16.53
CA ALA A 177 -3.54 -2.29 -15.22
C ALA A 177 -4.97 -2.48 -14.71
N ALA A 178 -5.39 -3.74 -14.56
CA ALA A 178 -6.62 -4.05 -13.85
C ALA A 178 -6.44 -3.69 -12.36
N ILE A 179 -6.95 -2.52 -11.97
CA ILE A 179 -6.95 -2.02 -10.58
C ILE A 179 -8.17 -2.49 -9.76
N ALA A 180 -9.14 -3.13 -10.43
CA ALA A 180 -10.29 -3.71 -9.77
C ALA A 180 -9.88 -4.76 -8.71
N GLY A 181 -10.48 -4.67 -7.52
CA GLY A 181 -10.21 -5.60 -6.41
C GLY A 181 -8.93 -5.33 -5.64
N GLN A 182 -8.29 -4.18 -5.86
CA GLN A 182 -7.22 -3.71 -4.98
C GLN A 182 -7.77 -3.30 -3.62
N LYS A 183 -7.10 -3.76 -2.57
CA LYS A 183 -7.38 -3.44 -1.17
C LYS A 183 -6.26 -2.58 -0.62
N PHE A 184 -6.65 -1.60 0.17
CA PHE A 184 -5.76 -0.62 0.76
C PHE A 184 -5.91 -0.63 2.27
N SER A 185 -4.79 -0.77 2.95
CA SER A 185 -4.67 -0.61 4.39
C SER A 185 -3.91 0.68 4.68
N VAL A 186 -4.46 1.54 5.54
CA VAL A 186 -3.90 2.87 5.80
C VAL A 186 -3.61 3.06 7.28
N GLU A 187 -2.43 3.57 7.56
CA GLU A 187 -1.93 3.91 8.90
C GLU A 187 -1.70 5.44 8.97
N PRO A 188 -2.59 6.21 9.62
CA PRO A 188 -2.44 7.65 9.80
C PRO A 188 -1.20 8.03 10.63
N VAL A 189 -0.49 9.11 10.25
CA VAL A 189 0.71 9.59 10.97
C VAL A 189 0.39 10.09 12.38
N ASN A 190 -0.84 10.56 12.63
CA ASN A 190 -1.27 11.05 13.94
C ASN A 190 -1.86 9.96 14.87
N ASN A 191 -1.66 8.67 14.55
CA ASN A 191 -2.09 7.59 15.43
C ASN A 191 -1.03 7.30 16.51
N PRO A 192 -1.29 7.59 17.81
CA PRO A 192 -0.47 7.06 18.90
C PRO A 192 -0.49 5.52 18.99
N SER A 193 -1.30 4.84 18.17
CA SER A 193 -1.42 3.38 18.13
C SER A 193 -0.35 2.67 17.27
N ALA A 194 0.50 3.40 16.54
CA ALA A 194 1.54 2.80 15.66
C ALA A 194 2.92 2.62 16.34
N ALA A 195 3.05 2.96 17.63
CA ALA A 195 4.23 2.62 18.43
C ALA A 195 4.21 1.18 18.97
N GLN A 196 3.32 0.33 18.48
CA GLN A 196 3.34 -1.10 18.78
C GLN A 196 4.05 -1.81 17.62
N PRO A 197 5.32 -2.27 17.77
CA PRO A 197 5.92 -3.14 16.78
C PRO A 197 4.98 -4.33 16.56
N ALA A 198 4.79 -4.72 15.30
CA ALA A 198 3.96 -5.84 14.89
C ALA A 198 4.04 -6.96 15.92
N GLN A 199 2.97 -7.16 16.70
CA GLN A 199 2.88 -8.33 17.57
C GLN A 199 2.98 -9.53 16.63
N LEU A 200 4.12 -10.24 16.69
CA LEU A 200 4.22 -11.59 16.15
C LEU A 200 2.96 -12.34 16.59
N PRO A 201 2.35 -13.15 15.72
CA PRO A 201 1.21 -13.97 16.12
C PRO A 201 1.59 -14.66 17.43
N GLU A 202 0.78 -14.44 18.48
CA GLU A 202 1.02 -15.07 19.77
C GLU A 202 1.21 -16.57 19.52
N PRO A 203 2.26 -17.20 20.08
CA PRO A 203 2.45 -18.63 19.91
C PRO A 203 1.17 -19.32 20.38
N VAL A 204 0.58 -20.12 19.48
CA VAL A 204 -0.63 -20.91 19.72
C VAL A 204 -0.51 -21.56 21.09
N GLN A 205 -1.32 -21.10 22.05
CA GLN A 205 -1.39 -21.71 23.37
C GLN A 205 -1.97 -23.12 23.17
N LEU A 206 -1.10 -24.13 23.26
CA LEU A 206 -1.51 -25.52 23.37
C LEU A 206 -2.44 -25.64 24.60
N PRO A 207 -3.58 -26.34 24.48
CA PRO A 207 -4.53 -26.43 25.58
C PRO A 207 -3.86 -27.02 26.82
N GLU A 208 -3.79 -26.24 27.90
CA GLU A 208 -3.32 -26.71 29.19
C GLU A 208 -4.27 -27.81 29.69
N THR A 209 -3.71 -29.00 29.94
CA THR A 209 -4.42 -30.12 30.54
C THR A 209 -4.75 -29.77 31.98
N GLN A 210 -6.04 -29.55 32.28
CA GLN A 210 -6.48 -29.31 33.65
C GLN A 210 -6.21 -30.55 34.53
N PRO A 211 -5.60 -30.41 35.72
CA PRO A 211 -5.45 -31.53 36.64
C PRO A 211 -6.80 -31.89 37.25
N THR A 212 -7.25 -33.12 37.02
CA THR A 212 -8.38 -33.76 37.70
C THR A 212 -8.18 -33.67 39.22
N THR A 213 -8.92 -32.78 39.88
CA THR A 213 -8.97 -32.73 41.34
C THR A 213 -9.86 -33.87 41.81
N VAL A 214 -9.25 -34.88 42.43
CA VAL A 214 -9.96 -35.97 43.12
C VAL A 214 -10.64 -35.37 44.35
N VAL A 215 -11.97 -35.33 44.32
CA VAL A 215 -12.79 -34.95 45.49
C VAL A 215 -12.69 -36.09 46.50
N VAL A 216 -12.02 -35.86 47.63
CA VAL A 216 -12.08 -36.75 48.78
C VAL A 216 -13.36 -36.41 49.55
N GLU A 217 -14.36 -37.24 49.39
CA GLU A 217 -15.64 -37.20 50.11
C GLU A 217 -15.38 -37.40 51.61
N THR A 218 -15.55 -36.34 52.40
CA THR A 218 -15.55 -36.44 53.87
C THR A 218 -16.98 -36.74 54.30
N VAL A 219 -17.21 -37.99 54.69
CA VAL A 219 -18.47 -38.46 55.29
C VAL A 219 -18.49 -38.01 56.75
N GLU A 220 -19.35 -37.07 57.10
CA GLU A 220 -19.75 -36.83 58.48
C GLU A 220 -20.81 -37.88 58.88
N PRO A 221 -20.65 -38.62 60.00
CA PRO A 221 -21.78 -39.27 60.63
C PRO A 221 -22.39 -38.39 61.71
N LEU A 222 -23.72 -38.34 61.61
CA LEU A 222 -24.71 -37.76 62.51
C LEU A 222 -24.59 -38.22 63.98
N ASN A 223 -24.97 -37.28 64.85
CA ASN A 223 -25.57 -37.43 66.19
C ASN A 223 -24.67 -37.26 67.42
#